data_AF-A0A167Q9I1-F1
#
_entry.id   AF-A0A167Q9I1-F1
#
_cell.length_a   1.000
_cell.length_b   1.000
_cell.length_c   1.000
_cell.angle_alpha   90.00
_cell.angle_beta   90.00
_cell.angle_gamma   90.00
#
_symmetry.space_group_name_H-M   'P 1'
#
loop_
_entity.id
_entity.type
_entity.pdbx_description
1 polymer ?
#
loop_
_entity_poly.entity_id
_entity_poly.type
_entity_poly.pdbx_seq_one_letter_code
_entity_poly.pdbx_strand_id
1 'polypeptide(L)'
;MPISAVSPDPATRFIAFRLLDTMLKLISPLAQLSILKDFMSAQCPFPQMRVAAVGLVKEHVLAALRQTTTSPFSSPVLMQTVGPILLRPQPSDLFEHNLQLSEFVDSYEPARLVECMSFVYVLLQVDQQNRTAVRDAMPEFKAKVLKPIEERLKVWEPEMEKDDEVSMALSGLIMSIERFDSIS
;
A
#
# COMPACT_ATOMS: atom_id res chain seq x y z
N MET A 1 17.58 5.35 14.73
CA MET A 1 16.19 5.19 14.25
C MET A 1 15.88 6.33 13.28
N PRO A 2 15.14 6.11 12.19
CA PRO A 2 14.87 7.14 11.18
C PRO A 2 13.94 8.20 11.79
N ILE A 3 14.42 9.44 11.84
CA ILE A 3 13.71 10.61 12.40
C ILE A 3 12.34 10.81 11.72
N SER A 4 12.24 10.45 10.44
CA SER A 4 11.00 10.47 9.66
C SER A 4 9.87 9.59 10.22
N ALA A 5 10.19 8.58 11.03
CA ALA A 5 9.20 7.68 11.63
C ALA A 5 9.02 7.87 13.15
N VAL A 6 10.00 8.42 13.85
CA VAL A 6 10.02 8.42 15.34
C VAL A 6 10.00 9.81 15.98
N SER A 7 10.14 10.89 15.22
CA SER A 7 10.05 12.24 15.78
C SER A 7 8.66 12.47 16.39
N PRO A 8 8.53 13.06 17.59
CA PRO A 8 7.23 13.42 18.17
C PRO A 8 6.56 14.56 17.39
N ASP A 9 7.37 15.46 16.81
CA ASP A 9 6.90 16.58 15.99
C ASP A 9 6.52 16.11 14.56
N PRO A 10 5.26 16.31 14.12
CA PRO A 10 4.82 15.97 12.76
C PRO A 10 5.59 16.69 11.66
N ALA A 11 5.95 17.97 11.86
CA ALA A 11 6.66 18.74 10.84
C ALA A 11 8.06 18.16 10.58
N THR A 12 8.77 17.80 11.64
CA THR A 12 10.06 17.13 11.57
C THR A 12 9.97 15.77 10.89
N ARG A 13 8.93 14.97 11.17
CA ARG A 13 8.69 13.69 10.46
C ARG A 13 8.55 13.92 8.96
N PHE A 14 7.72 14.88 8.58
CA PHE A 14 7.48 15.23 7.18
C PHE A 14 8.75 15.71 6.47
N ILE A 15 9.50 16.65 7.07
CA ILE A 15 10.74 17.17 6.48
C ILE A 15 11.76 16.04 6.30
N ALA A 16 11.98 15.22 7.33
CA ALA A 16 12.88 14.08 7.25
C ALA A 16 12.48 13.08 6.17
N PHE A 17 11.18 12.86 5.97
CA PHE A 17 10.66 12.01 4.91
C PHE A 17 10.91 12.59 3.51
N ARG A 18 10.73 13.90 3.33
CA ARG A 18 11.03 14.58 2.05
C ARG A 18 12.53 14.62 1.75
N LEU A 19 13.38 14.75 2.78
CA LEU A 19 14.82 14.61 2.62
C LEU A 19 15.21 13.19 2.17
N LEU A 20 14.60 12.16 2.78
CA LEU A 20 14.81 10.78 2.36
C LEU A 20 14.44 10.57 0.88
N ASP A 21 13.27 11.03 0.45
CA ASP A 21 12.85 10.99 -0.96
C ASP A 21 13.84 11.72 -1.88
N THR A 22 14.34 12.88 -1.46
CA THR A 22 15.35 13.64 -2.21
C THR A 22 16.67 12.88 -2.32
N MET A 23 17.09 12.20 -1.26
CA MET A 23 18.30 11.37 -1.26
C MET A 23 18.14 10.14 -2.15
N LEU A 24 16.97 9.51 -2.18
CA LEU A 24 16.69 8.38 -3.08
C LEU A 24 16.88 8.80 -4.54
N LYS A 25 16.50 10.02 -4.92
CA LYS A 25 16.68 10.52 -6.29
C LYS A 25 18.15 10.64 -6.75
N LEU A 26 19.11 10.56 -5.82
CA LEU A 26 20.56 10.61 -6.12
C LEU A 26 21.17 9.26 -6.50
N ILE A 27 20.46 8.15 -6.30
CA ILE A 27 20.95 6.79 -6.60
C ILE A 27 20.24 6.21 -7.84
N SER A 28 20.71 5.06 -8.34
CA SER A 28 20.13 4.44 -9.54
C SER A 28 18.66 4.01 -9.32
N PRO A 29 17.78 4.08 -10.33
CA PRO A 29 16.37 3.72 -10.18
C PRO A 29 16.13 2.30 -9.64
N LEU A 30 17.01 1.35 -9.98
CA LEU A 30 16.90 -0.02 -9.46
C LEU A 30 17.24 -0.09 -7.96
N ALA A 31 18.27 0.65 -7.52
CA ALA A 31 18.60 0.75 -6.10
C ALA A 31 17.51 1.49 -5.31
N GLN A 32 16.90 2.53 -5.90
CA GLN A 32 15.73 3.22 -5.32
C GLN A 32 14.60 2.23 -5.06
N LEU A 33 14.22 1.45 -6.08
CA LEU A 33 13.15 0.46 -5.97
C LEU A 33 13.45 -0.60 -4.91
N SER A 34 14.69 -1.07 -4.83
CA SER A 34 15.12 -2.04 -3.80
C SER A 34 14.97 -1.47 -2.38
N ILE A 35 15.42 -0.23 -2.14
CA ILE A 35 15.31 0.40 -0.83
C ILE A 35 13.84 0.66 -0.45
N LEU A 36 13.03 1.11 -1.41
CA LEU A 36 11.60 1.33 -1.18
C LEU A 36 10.87 0.01 -0.85
N LYS A 37 11.22 -1.09 -1.53
CA LYS A 37 10.73 -2.42 -1.18
C LYS A 37 11.07 -2.79 0.26
N ASP A 38 12.31 -2.54 0.69
CA ASP A 38 12.74 -2.84 2.07
C ASP A 38 11.95 -2.00 3.09
N PHE A 39 11.67 -0.73 2.78
CA PHE A 39 10.82 0.12 3.63
C PHE A 39 9.37 -0.35 3.70
N MET A 40 8.80 -0.85 2.61
CA MET A 40 7.44 -1.41 2.58
C MET A 40 7.33 -2.79 3.26
N SER A 41 8.45 -3.49 3.44
CA SER A 41 8.48 -4.86 3.91
C SER A 41 8.13 -5.00 5.40
N ALA A 42 7.69 -6.19 5.78
CA ALA A 42 7.45 -6.53 7.19
C ALA A 42 8.73 -6.49 8.06
N GLN A 43 9.92 -6.49 7.44
CA GLN A 43 11.20 -6.37 8.12
C GLN A 43 11.50 -4.92 8.55
N CYS A 44 10.85 -3.91 7.95
CA CYS A 44 11.00 -2.52 8.39
C CYS A 44 10.32 -2.36 9.77
N PRO A 45 11.03 -2.02 10.86
CA PRO A 45 10.43 -2.01 12.20
C PRO A 45 9.50 -0.81 12.45
N PHE A 46 9.27 0.04 11.44
CA PHE A 46 8.50 1.28 11.56
C PHE A 46 7.21 1.19 10.74
N PRO A 47 6.04 0.91 11.34
CA PRO A 47 4.78 0.78 10.61
C PRO A 47 4.42 1.99 9.75
N GLN A 48 4.66 3.20 10.26
CA GLN A 48 4.43 4.44 9.52
C GLN A 48 5.29 4.53 8.25
N MET A 49 6.53 4.03 8.30
CA MET A 49 7.41 3.98 7.14
C MET A 49 6.90 2.97 6.11
N ARG A 50 6.36 1.82 6.54
CA ARG A 50 5.78 0.82 5.63
C ARG A 50 4.65 1.42 4.80
N VAL A 51 3.73 2.14 5.44
CA VAL A 51 2.62 2.83 4.77
C VAL A 51 3.14 3.95 3.87
N ALA A 52 3.99 4.83 4.41
CA ALA A 52 4.48 5.99 3.67
C ALA A 52 5.33 5.61 2.44
N ALA A 53 6.08 4.51 2.51
CA ALA A 53 6.88 4.01 1.39
C ALA A 53 6.03 3.55 0.20
N VAL A 54 4.81 3.04 0.43
CA VAL A 54 3.86 2.74 -0.67
C VAL A 54 3.54 4.03 -1.44
N GLY A 55 3.31 5.13 -0.72
CA GLY A 55 3.11 6.46 -1.31
C GLY A 55 4.30 6.94 -2.13
N LEU A 56 5.53 6.74 -1.65
CA LEU A 56 6.75 7.08 -2.42
C LEU A 56 6.87 6.25 -3.69
N VAL A 57 6.62 4.94 -3.63
CA VAL A 57 6.63 4.09 -4.83
C VAL A 57 5.60 4.61 -5.83
N LYS A 58 4.38 4.94 -5.39
CA LYS A 58 3.34 5.55 -6.23
C LYS A 58 3.84 6.83 -6.91
N GLU A 59 4.48 7.74 -6.18
CA GLU A 59 5.05 8.97 -6.75
C GLU A 59 6.09 8.67 -7.84
N HIS A 60 7.03 7.75 -7.59
CA HIS A 60 8.09 7.37 -8.56
C HIS A 60 7.52 6.68 -9.80
N VAL A 61 6.51 5.84 -9.63
CA VAL A 61 5.85 5.11 -10.71
C VAL A 61 5.05 6.07 -11.61
N LEU A 62 4.31 7.00 -11.02
CA LEU A 62 3.59 8.02 -11.78
C LEU A 62 4.54 8.94 -12.56
N ALA A 63 5.69 9.29 -11.97
CA ALA A 63 6.72 10.05 -12.67
C ALA A 63 7.32 9.24 -13.83
N ALA A 64 7.65 7.96 -13.61
CA ALA A 64 8.25 7.10 -14.60
C ALA A 64 7.30 6.75 -15.77
N LEU A 65 6.01 6.56 -15.51
CA LEU A 65 5.02 6.26 -16.55
C LEU A 65 4.80 7.42 -17.53
N ARG A 66 5.02 8.67 -17.08
CA ARG A 66 4.97 9.88 -17.92
C ARG A 66 6.20 10.04 -18.82
N GLN A 67 7.27 9.30 -18.55
CA GLN A 67 8.52 9.37 -19.30
C GLN A 67 8.58 8.28 -20.37
N THR A 68 9.29 8.55 -21.45
CA THR A 68 9.58 7.58 -22.52
C THR A 68 10.79 6.70 -22.21
N THR A 69 11.59 7.07 -21.22
CA THR A 69 12.80 6.36 -20.81
C THR A 69 12.47 5.09 -20.02
N THR A 70 13.22 4.03 -20.26
CA THR A 70 13.08 2.76 -19.56
C THR A 70 13.41 2.93 -18.08
N SER A 71 12.47 2.54 -17.21
CA SER A 71 12.64 2.59 -15.76
C SER A 71 12.10 1.30 -15.12
N PRO A 72 12.73 0.80 -14.04
CA PRO A 72 12.16 -0.32 -13.27
C PRO A 72 10.80 0.03 -12.68
N PHE A 73 10.50 1.32 -12.45
CA PHE A 73 9.20 1.80 -11.98
C PHE A 73 8.10 1.84 -13.06
N SER A 74 8.44 1.63 -14.33
CA SER A 74 7.49 1.64 -15.45
C SER A 74 7.60 0.38 -16.32
N SER A 75 8.02 -0.74 -15.71
CA SER A 75 8.22 -2.03 -16.36
C SER A 75 7.75 -3.17 -15.43
N PRO A 76 7.68 -4.43 -15.89
CA PRO A 76 7.22 -5.55 -15.07
C PRO A 76 8.07 -5.80 -13.80
N VAL A 77 9.31 -5.28 -13.79
CA VAL A 77 10.21 -5.32 -12.63
C VAL A 77 9.54 -4.70 -11.39
N LEU A 78 8.67 -3.70 -11.55
CA LEU A 78 7.90 -3.11 -10.47
C LEU A 78 7.10 -4.20 -9.73
N MET A 79 6.18 -4.86 -10.42
CA MET A 79 5.30 -5.86 -9.80
C MET A 79 6.04 -7.11 -9.36
N GLN A 80 7.12 -7.49 -10.05
CA GLN A 80 8.01 -8.56 -9.57
C GLN A 80 8.66 -8.21 -8.21
N THR A 81 8.97 -6.93 -7.99
CA THR A 81 9.69 -6.46 -6.79
C THR A 81 8.76 -6.15 -5.63
N VAL A 82 7.69 -5.38 -5.87
CA VAL A 82 6.78 -4.90 -4.81
C VAL A 82 5.43 -5.61 -4.79
N GLY A 83 5.07 -6.37 -5.83
CA GLY A 83 3.83 -7.14 -5.90
C GLY A 83 3.60 -8.05 -4.68
N PRO A 84 4.59 -8.84 -4.23
CA PRO A 84 4.43 -9.68 -3.03
C PRO A 84 4.06 -8.91 -1.75
N ILE A 85 4.31 -7.59 -1.71
CA ILE A 85 3.95 -6.70 -0.60
C ILE A 85 2.60 -6.02 -0.83
N LEU A 86 2.34 -5.55 -2.06
CA LEU A 86 1.10 -4.85 -2.42
C LEU A 86 -0.11 -5.78 -2.50
N LEU A 87 0.10 -7.03 -2.92
CA LEU A 87 -0.96 -7.96 -3.31
C LEU A 87 -1.39 -8.90 -2.17
N ARG A 88 -0.91 -8.66 -0.95
CA ARG A 88 -1.12 -9.53 0.22
C ARG A 88 -1.26 -8.70 1.48
N PRO A 89 -2.00 -9.18 2.50
CA PRO A 89 -1.98 -8.58 3.81
C PRO A 89 -0.61 -8.77 4.50
N GLN A 90 -0.38 -8.02 5.58
CA GLN A 90 0.77 -8.20 6.46
C GLN A 90 0.30 -8.42 7.92
N PRO A 91 0.50 -9.64 8.49
CA PRO A 91 1.13 -10.81 7.89
C PRO A 91 0.28 -11.45 6.76
N SER A 92 0.90 -12.32 5.94
CA SER A 92 0.24 -12.85 4.72
C SER A 92 -0.96 -13.76 4.99
N ASP A 93 -1.05 -14.30 6.21
CA ASP A 93 -2.11 -15.16 6.72
C ASP A 93 -3.11 -14.39 7.62
N LEU A 94 -3.05 -13.06 7.65
CA LEU A 94 -3.89 -12.22 8.52
C LEU A 94 -5.39 -12.58 8.47
N PHE A 95 -5.91 -12.87 7.28
CA PHE A 95 -7.34 -13.19 7.10
C PHE A 95 -7.67 -14.68 7.23
N GLU A 96 -6.68 -15.54 7.48
CA GLU A 96 -6.87 -17.00 7.61
C GLU A 96 -7.29 -17.41 9.03
N HIS A 97 -7.03 -16.57 10.04
CA HIS A 97 -7.33 -16.86 11.46
C HIS A 97 -8.59 -16.14 11.94
N ASN A 98 -9.07 -16.43 13.16
CA ASN A 98 -10.18 -15.69 13.74
C ASN A 98 -9.75 -14.28 14.21
N LEU A 99 -9.54 -13.38 13.25
CA LEU A 99 -9.15 -11.98 13.46
C LEU A 99 -10.30 -11.17 14.06
N GLN A 100 -10.05 -10.60 15.23
CA GLN A 100 -10.98 -9.69 15.90
C GLN A 100 -10.94 -8.30 15.26
N LEU A 101 -12.09 -7.60 15.26
CA LEU A 101 -12.19 -6.26 14.69
C LEU A 101 -11.23 -5.28 15.36
N SER A 102 -11.18 -5.28 16.69
CA SER A 102 -10.29 -4.39 17.47
C SER A 102 -8.82 -4.64 17.16
N GLU A 103 -8.40 -5.91 17.06
CA GLU A 103 -7.03 -6.27 16.70
C GLU A 103 -6.65 -5.73 15.31
N PHE A 104 -7.57 -5.80 14.35
CA PHE A 104 -7.34 -5.27 13.02
C PHE A 104 -7.25 -3.74 13.01
N VAL A 105 -8.18 -3.05 13.68
CA VAL A 105 -8.26 -1.58 13.78
C VAL A 105 -7.04 -1.00 14.49
N ASP A 106 -6.59 -1.62 15.57
CA ASP A 106 -5.43 -1.17 16.36
C ASP A 106 -4.09 -1.44 15.64
N SER A 107 -4.11 -2.25 14.57
CA SER A 107 -2.93 -2.50 13.74
C SER A 107 -2.67 -1.37 12.74
N TYR A 108 -1.50 -1.38 12.12
CA TYR A 108 -1.18 -0.47 11.00
C TYR A 108 -1.77 -0.93 9.66
N GLU A 109 -2.34 -2.13 9.63
CA GLU A 109 -2.71 -2.81 8.39
C GLU A 109 -3.87 -2.13 7.64
N PRO A 110 -4.94 -1.62 8.30
CA PRO A 110 -6.00 -0.90 7.59
C PRO A 110 -5.45 0.26 6.77
N ALA A 111 -4.60 1.10 7.38
CA ALA A 111 -3.96 2.22 6.71
C ALA A 111 -3.03 1.77 5.56
N ARG A 112 -2.29 0.68 5.75
CA ARG A 112 -1.44 0.11 4.70
C ARG A 112 -2.25 -0.40 3.52
N LEU A 113 -3.32 -1.16 3.77
CA LEU A 113 -4.19 -1.71 2.74
C LEU A 113 -4.87 -0.60 1.94
N VAL A 114 -5.34 0.46 2.59
CA VAL A 114 -5.89 1.64 1.91
C VAL A 114 -4.88 2.24 0.93
N GLU A 115 -3.62 2.42 1.35
CA GLU A 115 -2.58 2.98 0.47
C GLU A 115 -2.20 2.01 -0.66
N CYS A 116 -2.10 0.70 -0.38
CA CYS A 116 -1.84 -0.33 -1.39
C CYS A 116 -2.98 -0.42 -2.42
N MET A 117 -4.23 -0.46 -1.98
CA MET A 117 -5.43 -0.48 -2.83
C MET A 117 -5.52 0.78 -3.67
N SER A 118 -5.28 1.95 -3.06
CA SER A 118 -5.23 3.22 -3.79
C SER A 118 -4.15 3.23 -4.86
N PHE A 119 -2.96 2.68 -4.56
CA PHE A 119 -1.88 2.60 -5.53
C PHE A 119 -2.21 1.64 -6.67
N VAL A 120 -2.70 0.43 -6.39
CA VAL A 120 -3.11 -0.54 -7.42
C VAL A 120 -4.23 0.04 -8.28
N TYR A 121 -5.23 0.69 -7.68
CA TYR A 121 -6.32 1.33 -8.40
C TYR A 121 -5.79 2.40 -9.36
N VAL A 122 -4.94 3.31 -8.88
CA VAL A 122 -4.32 4.35 -9.71
C VAL A 122 -3.53 3.73 -10.86
N LEU A 123 -2.74 2.69 -10.60
CA LEU A 123 -2.00 1.98 -11.65
C LEU A 123 -2.92 1.43 -12.75
N LEU A 124 -4.05 0.83 -12.39
CA LEU A 124 -5.03 0.34 -13.36
C LEU A 124 -5.64 1.48 -14.21
N GLN A 125 -5.71 2.70 -13.67
CA GLN A 125 -6.23 3.87 -14.40
C GLN A 125 -5.18 4.50 -15.31
N VAL A 126 -3.90 4.50 -14.93
CA VAL A 126 -2.85 5.22 -15.69
C VAL A 126 -2.05 4.30 -16.63
N ASP A 127 -1.86 3.03 -16.26
CA ASP A 127 -1.09 2.06 -17.03
C ASP A 127 -1.99 1.25 -17.97
N GLN A 128 -2.58 1.94 -18.95
CA GLN A 128 -3.52 1.34 -19.91
C GLN A 128 -2.88 0.24 -20.76
N GLN A 129 -1.57 0.31 -20.98
CA GLN A 129 -0.81 -0.67 -21.77
C GLN A 129 -0.23 -1.82 -20.92
N ASN A 130 -0.54 -1.87 -19.62
CA ASN A 130 -0.05 -2.88 -18.69
C ASN A 130 1.50 -3.00 -18.67
N ARG A 131 2.21 -1.88 -18.82
CA ARG A 131 3.68 -1.83 -18.82
C ARG A 131 4.28 -2.35 -17.52
N THR A 132 3.57 -2.19 -16.41
CA THR A 132 3.99 -2.64 -15.07
C THR A 132 3.58 -4.07 -14.75
N ALA A 133 2.78 -4.74 -15.60
CA ALA A 133 2.13 -6.03 -15.34
C ALA A 133 1.11 -6.01 -14.18
N VAL A 134 0.59 -4.84 -13.79
CA VAL A 134 -0.41 -4.70 -12.72
C VAL A 134 -1.72 -5.43 -13.02
N ARG A 135 -2.14 -5.51 -14.29
CA ARG A 135 -3.39 -6.19 -14.67
C ARG A 135 -3.26 -7.70 -14.52
N ASP A 136 -2.06 -8.25 -14.75
CA ASP A 136 -1.77 -9.68 -14.61
C ASP A 136 -1.80 -10.11 -13.13
N ALA A 137 -1.55 -9.17 -12.21
CA ALA A 137 -1.60 -9.38 -10.77
C ALA A 137 -3.02 -9.33 -10.17
N MET A 138 -4.02 -8.88 -10.93
CA MET A 138 -5.39 -8.69 -10.40
C MET A 138 -6.07 -9.96 -9.89
N PRO A 139 -5.92 -11.14 -10.51
CA PRO A 139 -6.47 -12.38 -9.95
C PRO A 139 -5.92 -12.70 -8.55
N GLU A 140 -4.61 -12.50 -8.34
CA GLU A 140 -4.00 -12.68 -7.01
C GLU A 140 -4.53 -11.63 -6.02
N PHE A 141 -4.58 -10.36 -6.43
CA PHE A 141 -5.06 -9.29 -5.55
C PHE A 141 -6.51 -9.51 -5.09
N LYS A 142 -7.38 -9.91 -6.03
CA LYS A 142 -8.77 -10.26 -5.73
C LYS A 142 -8.86 -11.40 -4.72
N ALA A 143 -8.09 -12.46 -4.94
CA ALA A 143 -8.15 -13.66 -4.11
C ALA A 143 -7.50 -13.49 -2.73
N LYS A 144 -6.45 -12.67 -2.62
CA LYS A 144 -5.64 -12.53 -1.39
C LYS A 144 -5.96 -11.31 -0.55
N VAL A 145 -6.55 -10.27 -1.14
CA VAL A 145 -6.87 -9.02 -0.44
C VAL A 145 -8.35 -8.70 -0.54
N LEU A 146 -8.86 -8.40 -1.74
CA LEU A 146 -10.19 -7.79 -1.90
C LEU A 146 -11.31 -8.68 -1.35
N LYS A 147 -11.36 -9.95 -1.77
CA LYS A 147 -12.41 -10.86 -1.30
C LYS A 147 -12.30 -11.16 0.20
N PRO A 148 -11.13 -11.52 0.75
CA PRO A 148 -10.99 -11.73 2.19
C PRO A 148 -11.38 -10.51 3.04
N ILE A 149 -11.01 -9.29 2.65
CA ILE A 149 -11.36 -8.11 3.44
C ILE A 149 -12.86 -7.79 3.34
N GLU A 150 -13.48 -7.97 2.17
CA GLU A 150 -14.92 -7.81 1.99
C GLU A 150 -15.71 -8.79 2.88
N GLU A 151 -15.27 -10.06 2.93
CA GLU A 151 -15.86 -11.08 3.81
C GLU A 151 -15.72 -10.71 5.30
N ARG A 152 -14.58 -10.13 5.69
CA ARG A 152 -14.35 -9.68 7.08
C ARG A 152 -15.22 -8.49 7.45
N LEU A 153 -15.33 -7.50 6.58
CA LEU A 153 -16.17 -6.32 6.83
C LEU A 153 -17.64 -6.70 7.03
N LYS A 154 -18.16 -7.69 6.28
CA LYS A 154 -19.52 -8.23 6.49
C LYS A 154 -19.69 -8.89 7.85
N VAL A 155 -18.66 -9.58 8.35
CA VAL A 155 -18.69 -10.20 9.69
C VAL A 155 -18.66 -9.12 10.78
N TRP A 156 -17.89 -8.05 10.57
CA TRP A 156 -17.70 -6.96 11.54
C TRP A 156 -18.80 -5.89 11.50
N GLU A 157 -19.67 -5.88 10.49
CA GLU A 157 -20.76 -4.91 10.32
C GLU A 157 -21.58 -4.65 11.62
N PRO A 158 -22.03 -5.68 12.38
CA PRO A 158 -22.81 -5.45 13.59
C PRO A 158 -22.05 -4.80 14.75
N GLU A 159 -20.71 -4.85 14.73
CA GLU A 159 -19.85 -4.15 15.70
C GLU A 159 -19.56 -2.73 15.23
N MET A 160 -19.33 -2.55 13.93
CA MET A 160 -19.13 -1.23 13.31
C MET A 160 -20.35 -0.33 13.43
N GLU A 161 -21.57 -0.88 13.36
CA GLU A 161 -22.82 -0.13 13.58
C GLU A 161 -22.99 0.40 15.02
N LYS A 162 -22.25 -0.16 15.98
CA LYS A 162 -22.32 0.20 17.40
C LYS A 162 -21.23 1.16 17.83
N ASP A 163 -20.20 1.33 17.00
CA ASP A 163 -18.99 2.11 17.32
C ASP A 163 -18.60 3.00 16.12
N ASP A 164 -18.97 4.28 16.23
CA ASP A 164 -18.69 5.29 15.21
C ASP A 164 -17.18 5.50 14.99
N GLU A 165 -16.35 5.35 16.01
CA GLU A 165 -14.89 5.53 15.87
C GLU A 165 -14.29 4.41 15.01
N VAL A 166 -14.74 3.17 15.24
CA VAL A 166 -14.32 2.01 14.44
C VAL A 166 -14.82 2.13 13.00
N SER A 167 -16.08 2.55 12.82
CA SER A 167 -16.64 2.81 11.49
C SER A 167 -15.83 3.86 10.72
N MET A 168 -15.49 4.98 11.38
CA MET A 168 -14.63 6.01 10.82
C MET A 168 -13.24 5.50 10.47
N ALA A 169 -12.62 4.69 11.34
CA ALA A 169 -11.29 4.11 11.10
C ALA A 169 -11.24 3.21 9.85
N LEU A 170 -12.34 2.51 9.53
CA LEU A 170 -12.43 1.60 8.38
C LEU A 170 -13.03 2.24 7.12
N SER A 171 -13.56 3.46 7.20
CA SER A 171 -14.19 4.15 6.06
C SER A 171 -13.31 4.19 4.80
N GLY A 172 -12.01 4.50 4.94
CA GLY A 172 -11.08 4.53 3.81
C GLY A 172 -10.92 3.17 3.13
N LEU A 173 -11.03 2.08 3.88
CA LEU A 173 -10.93 0.71 3.37
C LEU A 173 -12.20 0.33 2.62
N ILE A 174 -13.38 0.62 3.18
CA ILE A 174 -14.68 0.41 2.52
C ILE A 174 -14.71 1.16 1.18
N MET A 175 -14.40 2.46 1.20
CA MET A 175 -14.34 3.28 -0.02
C MET A 175 -13.35 2.73 -1.05
N SER A 176 -12.24 2.13 -0.59
CA SER A 176 -11.27 1.53 -1.49
C SER A 176 -11.84 0.28 -2.17
N ILE A 177 -12.63 -0.54 -1.48
CA ILE A 177 -13.25 -1.75 -2.04
C ILE A 177 -14.29 -1.37 -3.10
N GLU A 178 -15.18 -0.43 -2.77
CA GLU A 178 -16.23 0.07 -3.69
C GLU A 178 -15.65 0.57 -5.03
N ARG A 179 -14.46 1.19 -5.00
CA ARG A 179 -13.76 1.61 -6.22
C ARG A 179 -13.38 0.43 -7.12
N PHE A 180 -13.00 -0.71 -6.55
CA PHE A 180 -12.67 -1.90 -7.33
C PHE A 180 -13.91 -2.56 -7.93
N ASP A 181 -15.05 -2.52 -7.25
CA ASP A 181 -16.32 -3.03 -7.79
C ASP A 181 -16.78 -2.25 -9.02
N SER A 182 -16.46 -0.95 -9.08
CA SER A 182 -16.79 -0.10 -10.24
C SER A 182 -15.98 -0.41 -11.52
N ILE A 183 -14.89 -1.16 -11.42
CA ILE A 183 -13.98 -1.48 -12.54
C ILE A 183 -13.90 -2.98 -12.86
N SER A 184 -14.62 -3.82 -12.10
CA SER A 184 -14.70 -5.28 -12.28
C SER A 184 -15.92 -5.69 -13.10
#